data_AF-A0A139CZZ9-F1
#
_entry.id   AF-A0A139CZZ9-F1
#
_cell.length_a   1.000
_cell.length_b   1.000
_cell.length_c   1.000
_cell.angle_alpha   90.00
_cell.angle_beta   90.00
_cell.angle_gamma   90.00
#
_symmetry.space_group_name_H-M   'P 1'
#
loop_
_entity.id
_entity.type
_entity.pdbx_description
1 polymer ?
#
loop_
_entity_poly.entity_id
_entity_poly.type
_entity_poly.pdbx_seq_one_letter_code
_entity_poly.pdbx_strand_id
1 'polypeptide(L)'
;MQKKRSTFTFASAGKKSRPKTRKTRKRSDKQVLADHIFWCNSCNVPLIGPVCDICGSEGTKLPLTSPCDVRFASAYERDLLDDLLRQLYDCNPFVDRVILLNKVAGDDRNDEVLVDGIRIGHMYFDILQKQFRFEPTDMGASVLLNHTHSKTAHLHYSGRH
;
A
#
# COMPACT_ATOMS: atom_id res chain seq x y z
N MET A 1 -74.82 -0.83 -40.51
CA MET A 1 -74.65 0.08 -41.68
C MET A 1 -73.30 0.76 -41.51
N GLN A 2 -72.25 0.35 -42.25
CA GLN A 2 -71.69 1.05 -43.42
C GLN A 2 -71.68 2.58 -43.28
N LYS A 3 -70.63 3.34 -43.58
CA LYS A 3 -69.26 3.18 -44.09
C LYS A 3 -68.71 4.62 -44.05
N LYS A 4 -67.42 4.82 -43.80
CA LYS A 4 -66.55 5.63 -44.67
C LYS A 4 -65.10 5.41 -44.27
N ARG A 5 -64.38 4.78 -45.21
CA ARG A 5 -62.92 4.63 -45.23
C ARG A 5 -62.31 5.98 -45.57
N SER A 6 -61.29 6.39 -44.82
CA SER A 6 -60.28 7.35 -45.31
C SER A 6 -58.93 6.64 -45.33
N THR A 7 -58.44 6.43 -46.53
CA THR A 7 -57.11 5.95 -46.86
C THR A 7 -56.05 6.97 -46.44
N PHE A 8 -55.04 6.54 -45.70
CA PHE A 8 -53.79 7.28 -45.59
C PHE A 8 -52.60 6.39 -45.95
N THR A 9 -51.84 6.92 -46.89
CA THR A 9 -50.71 6.38 -47.62
C THR A 9 -49.48 6.23 -46.72
N PHE A 10 -48.77 5.12 -46.88
CA PHE A 10 -47.44 4.90 -46.33
C PHE A 10 -46.42 5.72 -47.12
N ALA A 11 -45.62 6.55 -46.44
CA ALA A 11 -44.42 7.17 -47.00
C ALA A 11 -43.20 6.80 -46.14
N SER A 12 -42.27 6.04 -46.73
CA SER A 12 -41.00 5.66 -46.13
C SER A 12 -40.07 6.86 -46.04
N ALA A 13 -39.74 7.31 -44.83
CA ALA A 13 -38.73 8.34 -44.62
C ALA A 13 -37.34 7.69 -44.42
N GLY A 14 -36.44 8.01 -45.34
CA GLY A 14 -35.09 7.44 -45.44
C GLY A 14 -34.22 7.67 -44.19
N LYS A 15 -33.40 6.65 -43.91
CA LYS A 15 -32.34 6.68 -42.89
C LYS A 15 -31.31 7.75 -43.24
N LYS A 16 -31.30 8.88 -42.53
CA LYS A 16 -30.21 9.85 -42.56
C LYS A 16 -29.11 9.39 -41.59
N SER A 17 -27.97 9.01 -42.13
CA SER A 17 -26.76 8.62 -41.39
C SER A 17 -26.16 9.81 -40.65
N ARG A 18 -26.03 9.68 -39.32
CA ARG A 18 -25.39 10.67 -38.43
C ARG A 18 -23.86 10.53 -38.54
N PRO A 19 -23.08 11.63 -38.68
CA PRO A 19 -21.63 11.52 -38.80
C PRO A 19 -21.04 11.13 -37.43
N LYS A 20 -20.28 10.04 -37.37
CA LYS A 20 -19.51 9.63 -36.19
C LYS A 20 -18.14 10.32 -36.24
N THR A 21 -18.01 11.48 -35.62
CA THR A 21 -16.69 12.04 -35.31
C THR A 21 -16.09 11.27 -34.13
N ARG A 22 -15.32 10.23 -34.47
CA ARG A 22 -14.57 9.41 -33.51
C ARG A 22 -13.34 10.22 -33.06
N LYS A 23 -13.48 11.02 -31.99
CA LYS A 23 -12.32 11.60 -31.30
C LYS A 23 -11.51 10.45 -30.68
N THR A 24 -10.39 10.10 -31.30
CA THR A 24 -9.40 9.20 -30.74
C THR A 24 -8.72 9.89 -29.56
N ARG A 25 -9.18 9.60 -28.34
CA ARG A 25 -8.40 9.89 -27.13
C ARG A 25 -7.15 9.01 -27.18
N LYS A 26 -5.99 9.58 -27.50
CA LYS A 26 -4.71 8.97 -27.17
C LYS A 26 -4.62 8.92 -25.64
N ARG A 27 -4.99 7.78 -25.04
CA ARG A 27 -4.54 7.44 -23.69
C ARG A 27 -3.08 7.03 -23.83
N SER A 28 -2.16 7.91 -23.45
CA SER A 28 -0.85 7.45 -23.05
C SER A 28 -1.04 6.62 -21.80
N ASP A 29 -1.06 5.29 -21.94
CA ASP A 29 -0.97 4.34 -20.82
C ASP A 29 0.43 4.50 -20.19
N LYS A 30 0.64 5.59 -19.47
CA LYS A 30 1.54 5.55 -18.32
C LYS A 30 0.67 5.02 -17.20
N GLN A 31 0.84 3.74 -16.87
CA GLN A 31 0.38 3.21 -15.60
C GLN A 31 0.99 4.10 -14.51
N VAL A 32 0.20 5.04 -14.01
CA VAL A 32 0.55 5.76 -12.80
C VAL A 32 0.38 4.71 -11.71
N LEU A 33 1.48 4.03 -11.38
CA LEU A 33 1.56 3.20 -10.18
C LEU A 33 1.19 4.13 -9.02
N ALA A 34 0.18 3.75 -8.25
CA ALA A 34 -0.21 4.51 -7.08
C ALA A 34 1.00 4.58 -6.14
N ASP A 35 1.39 5.80 -5.76
CA ASP A 35 2.53 6.09 -4.87
C ASP A 35 2.21 5.88 -3.39
N HIS A 36 1.07 5.26 -3.10
CA HIS A 36 0.54 5.06 -1.76
C HIS A 36 -0.52 3.95 -1.72
N ILE A 37 -0.78 3.47 -0.52
CA ILE A 37 -2.04 2.81 -0.14
C ILE A 37 -2.73 3.63 0.95
N PHE A 38 -3.94 3.22 1.33
CA PHE A 38 -4.60 3.72 2.54
C PHE A 38 -4.56 2.65 3.63
N TRP A 39 -4.64 3.06 4.89
CA TRP A 39 -4.73 2.18 6.05
C TRP A 39 -5.88 2.56 6.96
N CYS A 40 -6.75 1.62 7.29
CA CYS A 40 -7.80 1.83 8.27
C CYS A 40 -7.23 1.65 9.68
N ASN A 41 -7.15 2.73 10.46
CA ASN A 41 -6.63 2.64 11.83
C ASN A 41 -7.61 1.95 12.79
N SER A 42 -8.91 1.94 12.47
CA SER A 42 -9.94 1.30 13.31
C SER A 42 -9.99 -0.21 13.13
N CYS A 43 -10.03 -0.70 11.88
CA CYS A 43 -10.01 -2.13 11.58
C CYS A 43 -8.60 -2.73 11.50
N ASN A 44 -7.57 -1.87 11.48
CA ASN A 44 -6.17 -2.22 11.31
C ASN A 44 -5.88 -3.07 10.05
N VAL A 45 -6.37 -2.60 8.91
CA VAL A 45 -6.21 -3.28 7.62
C VAL A 45 -5.82 -2.29 6.51
N PRO A 46 -5.04 -2.73 5.51
CA PRO A 46 -4.79 -1.94 4.32
C PRO A 46 -6.05 -1.80 3.48
N LEU A 47 -6.15 -0.66 2.80
CA LEU A 47 -7.27 -0.28 1.96
C LEU A 47 -6.78 0.07 0.55
N ILE A 48 -7.59 -0.33 -0.44
CA ILE A 48 -7.39 0.05 -1.86
C ILE A 48 -7.86 1.49 -2.10
N GLY A 49 -8.91 1.92 -1.39
CA GLY A 49 -9.48 3.26 -1.47
C GLY A 49 -9.41 4.02 -0.14
N PRO A 50 -9.81 5.29 -0.12
CA PRO A 50 -9.69 6.15 1.06
C PRO A 50 -10.70 5.84 2.18
N VAL A 51 -11.70 4.99 1.96
CA VAL A 51 -12.73 4.67 2.96
C VAL A 51 -12.76 3.17 3.20
N CYS A 52 -12.88 2.78 4.47
CA CYS A 52 -12.96 1.38 4.87
C CYS A 52 -14.37 0.81 4.68
N ASP A 53 -14.51 -0.25 3.88
CA ASP A 53 -15.80 -0.92 3.65
C ASP A 53 -16.32 -1.70 4.87
N ILE A 54 -15.45 -1.96 5.88
CA ILE A 54 -15.82 -2.70 7.09
C ILE A 54 -16.45 -1.77 8.14
N CYS A 55 -15.83 -0.63 8.43
CA CYS A 55 -16.27 0.28 9.50
C CYS A 55 -16.72 1.67 9.01
N GLY A 56 -16.54 2.00 7.74
CA GLY A 56 -16.88 3.31 7.16
C GLY A 56 -15.91 4.44 7.51
N SER A 57 -14.84 4.20 8.27
CA SER A 57 -13.86 5.23 8.59
C SER A 57 -13.03 5.63 7.38
N GLU A 58 -12.56 6.88 7.36
CA GLU A 58 -11.51 7.29 6.42
C GLU A 58 -10.18 6.62 6.78
N GLY A 59 -9.44 6.17 5.77
CA GLY A 59 -8.12 5.59 5.88
C GLY A 59 -7.03 6.66 5.85
N THR A 60 -5.95 6.42 6.58
CA THR A 60 -4.75 7.27 6.51
C THR A 60 -3.93 6.91 5.29
N LYS A 61 -3.46 7.92 4.56
CA LYS A 61 -2.58 7.72 3.39
C LYS A 61 -1.19 7.26 3.86
N LEU A 62 -0.74 6.10 3.39
CA LEU A 62 0.59 5.56 3.63
C LEU A 62 1.41 5.66 2.33
N PRO A 63 2.34 6.63 2.22
CA PRO A 63 3.19 6.76 1.04
C PRO A 63 4.16 5.58 0.91
N LEU A 64 4.38 5.16 -0.33
CA LEU A 64 5.22 4.03 -0.67
C LEU A 64 6.43 4.49 -1.46
N THR A 65 7.56 3.84 -1.20
CA THR A 65 8.74 4.02 -2.03
C THR A 65 8.59 3.21 -3.32
N SER A 66 8.98 3.78 -4.47
CA SER A 66 8.98 3.08 -5.76
C SER A 66 9.74 1.75 -5.70
N PRO A 67 9.27 0.68 -6.39
CA PRO A 67 8.20 0.65 -7.39
C PRO A 67 6.75 0.52 -6.85
N CYS A 68 6.52 0.68 -5.55
CA CYS A 68 5.18 0.53 -4.93
C CYS A 68 4.60 -0.90 -5.09
N ASP A 69 5.47 -1.90 -5.00
CA ASP A 69 5.11 -3.30 -5.09
C ASP A 69 4.86 -3.85 -3.67
N VAL A 70 3.65 -3.56 -3.19
CA VAL A 70 3.18 -3.93 -1.85
C VAL A 70 2.51 -5.29 -1.87
N ARG A 71 2.89 -6.13 -0.91
CA ARG A 71 2.31 -7.47 -0.70
C ARG A 71 2.24 -7.81 0.78
N PHE A 72 1.39 -8.78 1.12
CA PHE A 72 1.40 -9.36 2.46
C PHE A 72 2.70 -10.13 2.69
N ALA A 73 3.25 -10.03 3.89
CA ALA A 73 4.35 -10.89 4.32
C ALA A 73 3.85 -12.35 4.38
N SER A 74 4.51 -13.21 3.61
CA SER A 74 4.41 -14.66 3.68
C SER A 74 4.87 -15.20 5.03
N ALA A 75 4.58 -16.48 5.31
CA ALA A 75 5.03 -17.13 6.54
C ALA A 75 6.56 -17.05 6.71
N TYR A 76 7.32 -17.38 5.67
CA TYR A 76 8.78 -17.29 5.70
C TYR A 76 9.29 -15.88 6.01
N GLU A 77 8.68 -14.85 5.41
CA GLU A 77 9.09 -13.46 5.67
C GLU A 77 8.73 -13.01 7.09
N ARG A 78 7.63 -13.50 7.65
CA ARG A 78 7.25 -13.25 9.04
C ARG A 78 8.22 -13.91 10.01
N ASP A 79 8.58 -15.17 9.77
CA ASP A 79 9.54 -15.90 10.59
C ASP A 79 10.92 -15.23 10.55
N LEU A 80 11.37 -14.85 9.35
CA LEU A 80 12.62 -14.11 9.17
C LEU A 80 12.63 -12.78 9.94
N LEU A 81 11.54 -12.02 9.89
CA LEU A 81 11.43 -10.77 10.64
C LEU A 81 11.39 -11.01 12.16
N ASP A 82 10.71 -12.05 12.62
CA ASP A 82 10.67 -12.45 14.04
C ASP A 82 12.08 -12.78 14.56
N ASP A 83 12.83 -13.60 13.82
CA ASP A 83 14.21 -13.95 14.15
C ASP A 83 15.11 -12.71 14.23
N LEU A 84 15.03 -11.82 13.23
CA LEU A 84 15.81 -10.58 13.20
C LEU A 84 15.50 -9.66 14.38
N LEU A 85 14.21 -9.45 14.68
CA LEU A 85 13.78 -8.57 15.76
C LEU A 85 14.17 -9.14 17.13
N ARG A 86 14.00 -10.45 17.35
CA ARG A 86 14.44 -11.10 18.58
C ARG A 86 15.95 -11.07 18.74
N GLN A 87 16.70 -11.29 17.67
CA GLN A 87 18.16 -11.23 17.71
C GLN A 87 18.68 -9.82 18.01
N LEU A 88 18.04 -8.78 17.47
CA LEU A 88 18.50 -7.40 17.60
C LEU A 88 17.98 -6.70 18.87
N TYR A 89 16.74 -6.99 19.27
CA TYR A 89 16.02 -6.24 20.29
C TYR A 89 15.39 -7.11 21.37
N ASP A 90 15.65 -8.42 21.37
CA ASP A 90 15.11 -9.37 22.35
C ASP A 90 13.57 -9.42 22.40
N CYS A 91 12.89 -8.90 21.37
CA CYS A 91 11.43 -8.82 21.30
C CYS A 91 10.93 -8.76 19.85
N ASN A 92 9.68 -9.18 19.62
CA ASN A 92 8.93 -8.88 18.41
C ASN A 92 7.50 -8.47 18.78
N PRO A 93 7.16 -7.17 18.72
CA PRO A 93 5.80 -6.70 19.04
C PRO A 93 4.79 -6.91 17.89
N PHE A 94 5.22 -7.44 16.74
CA PHE A 94 4.42 -7.49 15.50
C PHE A 94 3.91 -8.89 15.12
N VAL A 95 4.13 -9.92 15.95
CA VAL A 95 3.81 -11.34 15.64
C VAL A 95 2.38 -11.53 15.11
N ASP A 96 1.39 -10.96 15.78
CA ASP A 96 -0.03 -11.11 15.44
C ASP A 96 -0.59 -9.98 14.56
N ARG A 97 0.30 -9.17 13.96
CA ARG A 97 -0.10 -8.01 13.16
C ARG A 97 -0.22 -8.34 11.67
N VAL A 98 -0.95 -7.48 10.97
CA VAL A 98 -0.93 -7.44 9.50
C VAL A 98 0.37 -6.78 9.09
N ILE A 99 1.23 -7.54 8.44
CA ILE A 99 2.53 -7.07 7.94
C ILE A 99 2.46 -7.03 6.41
N LEU A 100 2.74 -5.87 5.84
CA LEU A 100 2.99 -5.71 4.42
C LEU A 100 4.48 -5.45 4.18
N LEU A 101 4.94 -5.91 3.03
CA LEU A 101 6.26 -5.62 2.50
C LEU A 101 6.10 -4.81 1.22
N ASN A 102 6.77 -3.67 1.16
CA ASN A 102 6.90 -2.91 -0.08
C ASN A 102 8.31 -3.13 -0.63
N LYS A 103 8.43 -3.72 -1.81
CA LYS A 103 9.74 -3.85 -2.47
C LYS A 103 10.29 -2.47 -2.76
N VAL A 104 11.58 -2.27 -2.48
CA VAL A 104 12.31 -1.04 -2.83
C VAL A 104 13.60 -1.37 -3.57
N ALA A 105 14.26 -0.34 -4.09
CA ALA A 105 15.57 -0.50 -4.72
C ALA A 105 16.64 -0.95 -3.70
N GLY A 106 17.54 -1.83 -4.12
CA GLY A 106 18.65 -2.34 -3.32
C GLY A 106 19.55 -3.22 -4.19
N ASP A 107 20.71 -3.60 -3.67
CA ASP A 107 21.66 -4.45 -4.40
C ASP A 107 21.10 -5.87 -4.64
N ASP A 108 20.33 -6.36 -3.68
CA ASP A 108 19.57 -7.61 -3.77
C ASP A 108 18.15 -7.36 -3.18
N ARG A 109 17.64 -8.30 -2.39
CA ARG A 109 16.35 -8.19 -1.73
C ARG A 109 16.35 -7.04 -0.72
N ASN A 110 15.45 -6.10 -0.91
CA ASN A 110 15.22 -4.97 -0.01
C ASN A 110 13.73 -4.66 0.06
N ASP A 111 13.14 -4.82 1.24
CA ASP A 111 11.71 -4.63 1.49
C ASP A 111 11.52 -3.63 2.64
N GLU A 112 10.71 -2.60 2.43
CA GLU A 112 10.14 -1.80 3.52
C GLU A 112 9.09 -2.61 4.25
N VAL A 113 9.18 -2.66 5.57
CA VAL A 113 8.22 -3.36 6.43
C VAL A 113 7.19 -2.36 6.93
N LEU A 114 5.92 -2.63 6.60
CA LEU A 114 4.78 -1.78 6.93
C LEU A 114 3.86 -2.53 7.90
N VAL A 115 3.56 -1.91 9.04
CA VAL A 115 2.70 -2.48 10.09
C VAL A 115 1.86 -1.35 10.66
N ASP A 116 0.58 -1.62 10.94
CA ASP A 116 -0.35 -0.68 11.59
C ASP A 116 -0.38 0.71 10.93
N GLY A 117 -0.23 0.76 9.60
CA GLY A 117 -0.28 2.00 8.82
C GLY A 117 0.98 2.85 8.85
N ILE A 118 2.09 2.32 9.39
CA ILE A 118 3.39 3.00 9.43
C ILE A 118 4.50 2.11 8.84
N ARG A 119 5.59 2.73 8.39
CA ARG A 119 6.82 2.03 8.01
C ARG A 119 7.66 1.81 9.26
N ILE A 120 7.82 0.55 9.67
CA ILE A 120 8.58 0.21 10.88
C ILE A 120 10.07 -0.01 10.60
N GLY A 121 10.46 -0.26 9.36
CA GLY A 121 11.85 -0.49 9.03
C GLY A 121 12.07 -1.02 7.63
N HIS A 122 13.31 -1.43 7.38
CA HIS A 122 13.76 -2.08 6.16
C HIS A 122 14.31 -3.46 6.52
N MET A 123 13.84 -4.49 5.81
CA MET A 123 14.39 -5.83 5.85
C MET A 123 15.11 -6.09 4.52
N TYR A 124 16.43 -6.23 4.57
CA TYR A 124 17.25 -6.34 3.37
C TYR A 124 18.34 -7.41 3.50
N PHE A 125 18.81 -7.92 2.37
CA PHE A 125 19.92 -8.86 2.33
C PHE A 125 21.25 -8.12 2.17
N ASP A 126 22.13 -8.25 3.17
CA ASP A 126 23.49 -7.72 3.13
C ASP A 126 24.37 -8.70 2.35
N ILE A 127 24.77 -8.33 1.13
CA ILE A 127 25.55 -9.18 0.24
C ILE A 127 26.94 -9.50 0.81
N LEU A 128 27.55 -8.55 1.54
CA LEU A 128 28.89 -8.72 2.08
C LEU A 128 28.88 -9.71 3.25
N GLN A 129 27.88 -9.58 4.12
CA GLN A 129 27.71 -10.45 5.28
C GLN A 129 26.93 -11.74 4.97
N LYS A 130 26.31 -11.82 3.78
CA LYS A 130 25.47 -12.92 3.30
C LYS A 130 24.34 -13.28 4.26
N GLN A 131 23.72 -12.27 4.85
CA GLN A 131 22.64 -12.45 5.83
C GLN A 131 21.60 -11.35 5.69
N PHE A 132 20.38 -11.64 6.13
CA PHE A 132 19.37 -10.61 6.26
C PHE A 132 19.65 -9.69 7.44
N ARG A 133 19.23 -8.43 7.30
CA ARG A 133 19.31 -7.41 8.33
C ARG A 133 17.99 -6.67 8.42
N PHE A 134 17.71 -6.16 9.61
CA PHE A 134 16.60 -5.27 9.86
C PHE A 134 17.12 -3.93 10.38
N GLU A 135 16.65 -2.84 9.78
CA GLU A 135 16.93 -1.47 10.21
C GLU A 135 15.63 -0.74 10.49
N PRO A 136 15.37 -0.33 11.75
CA PRO A 136 14.15 0.39 12.08
C PRO A 136 14.19 1.82 11.52
N THR A 137 13.02 2.32 11.14
CA THR A 137 12.81 3.76 11.01
C THR A 137 12.76 4.43 12.38
N ASP A 138 12.70 5.76 12.43
CA ASP A 138 12.42 6.52 13.66
C ASP A 138 11.09 6.10 14.31
N MET A 139 10.04 5.91 13.51
CA MET A 139 8.74 5.43 13.98
C MET A 139 8.82 3.98 14.49
N GLY A 140 9.51 3.10 13.75
CA GLY A 140 9.71 1.72 14.19
C GLY A 140 10.53 1.61 15.46
N ALA A 141 11.60 2.40 15.60
CA ALA A 141 12.39 2.49 16.81
C ALA A 141 11.54 2.97 17.99
N SER A 142 10.68 3.96 17.78
CA SER A 142 9.76 4.46 18.82
C SER A 142 8.78 3.38 19.31
N VAL A 143 8.30 2.51 18.41
CA VAL A 143 7.50 1.34 18.81
C VAL A 143 8.34 0.35 19.61
N LEU A 144 9.51 -0.03 19.09
CA LEU A 144 10.41 -1.00 19.74
C LEU A 144 10.83 -0.55 21.15
N LEU A 145 11.08 0.74 21.36
CA LEU A 145 11.46 1.30 22.66
C LEU A 145 10.44 1.00 23.79
N ASN A 146 9.17 0.80 23.46
CA ASN A 146 8.15 0.42 24.44
C ASN A 146 8.19 -1.06 24.84
N HIS A 147 8.99 -1.86 24.13
CA HIS A 147 9.02 -3.32 24.25
C HIS A 147 10.42 -3.88 24.54
N THR A 148 11.48 -3.07 24.45
CA THR A 148 12.85 -3.51 24.72
C THR A 148 13.65 -2.54 25.58
N HIS A 149 14.59 -3.10 26.33
CA HIS A 149 15.68 -2.38 27.01
C HIS A 149 17.04 -2.61 26.34
N SER A 150 17.07 -3.40 25.27
CA SER A 150 18.27 -3.71 24.50
C SER A 150 18.59 -2.57 23.54
N LYS A 151 19.88 -2.30 23.33
CA LYS A 151 20.38 -1.25 22.42
C LYS A 151 19.80 0.16 22.69
N THR A 152 19.41 0.46 23.93
CA THR A 152 18.95 1.79 24.34
C THR A 152 20.07 2.60 25.00
N ALA A 153 20.17 3.89 24.68
CA ALA A 153 21.09 4.82 25.34
C ALA A 153 20.34 6.07 25.82
N HIS A 154 20.58 6.49 27.07
CA HIS A 154 19.99 7.70 27.63
C HIS A 154 20.95 8.88 27.42
N LEU A 155 20.53 9.82 26.58
CA LEU A 155 21.28 11.04 26.35
C LEU A 155 20.93 12.07 27.43
N HIS A 156 21.93 12.50 28.20
CA HIS A 156 21.80 13.63 29.12
C HIS A 156 22.33 14.89 28.44
N TYR A 157 21.46 15.88 28.23
CA TYR A 157 21.86 17.18 27.68
C TYR A 157 22.52 18.02 28.78
N SER A 158 23.85 18.13 28.75
CA SER A 158 24.58 19.11 29.55
C SER A 158 24.69 20.40 28.74
N GLY A 159 23.82 21.39 28.98
CA GLY A 159 23.72 22.64 28.21
C GLY A 159 24.94 23.58 28.28
N ARG A 160 26.13 23.09 27.94
CA ARG A 160 27.34 23.87 27.74
C ARG A 160 27.55 24.02 26.22
N HIS A 161 27.12 25.17 25.72
CA HIS A 161 27.57 25.73 24.44
C HIS A 161 28.53 26.88 24.73
#